data_AF-A0A3S4GHA3-F1
#
_entry.id   AF-A0A3S4GHA3-F1
#
_cell.length_a   1.000
_cell.length_b   1.000
_cell.length_c   1.000
_cell.angle_alpha   90.00
_cell.angle_beta   90.00
_cell.angle_gamma   90.00
#
_symmetry.space_group_name_H-M   'P 1'
#
loop_
_entity.id
_entity.type
_entity.pdbx_description
1 polymer ?
#
loop_
_entity_poly.entity_id
_entity_poly.type
_entity_poly.pdbx_seq_one_letter_code
_entity_poly.pdbx_strand_id
1 'polypeptide(L)'
;MLISSYHERQTRNSEKIRQLLNFLKEETYSDFKTLMQLFSFRDHKSLYSLLAKMERMGLIQKHMLESRTIKISLWGITSDGLAAVLTPNDKIFPARFEPSKITGWTLEHHLDNQAARLILEKKGASGWINGDRASFLSQYQVKHRPDGLLTLPDGKRYCH
;
A
#
# COMPACT_ATOMS: atom_id res chain seq x y z
N MET A 1 15.25 5.23 -28.27
CA MET A 1 16.49 4.47 -28.06
C MET A 1 16.23 3.48 -26.93
N LEU A 2 16.16 2.17 -27.20
CA LEU A 2 15.53 1.20 -26.28
C LEU A 2 16.40 -0.06 -26.16
N ILE A 3 17.57 0.09 -25.56
CA ILE A 3 18.31 -1.03 -24.99
C ILE A 3 18.68 -0.62 -23.56
N SER A 4 17.71 -0.66 -22.64
CA SER A 4 18.06 -0.69 -21.22
C SER A 4 18.87 -1.96 -20.97
N SER A 5 20.01 -1.87 -20.32
CA SER A 5 20.83 -3.04 -20.00
C SER A 5 20.01 -4.07 -19.19
N TYR A 6 20.40 -5.35 -19.23
CA TYR A 6 19.76 -6.39 -18.41
C TYR A 6 19.75 -5.99 -16.92
N HIS A 7 20.84 -5.40 -16.44
CA HIS A 7 20.97 -4.88 -15.09
C HIS A 7 19.93 -3.80 -14.77
N GLU A 8 19.77 -2.78 -15.61
CA GLU A 8 18.74 -1.73 -15.38
C GLU A 8 17.32 -2.29 -15.33
N ARG A 9 17.03 -3.34 -16.10
CA ARG A 9 15.72 -4.01 -16.03
C ARG A 9 15.54 -4.73 -14.70
N GLN A 10 16.57 -5.40 -14.19
CA GLN A 10 16.52 -6.06 -12.89
C GLN A 10 16.38 -5.05 -11.75
N THR A 11 17.14 -3.96 -11.77
CA THR A 11 17.06 -2.90 -10.76
C THR A 11 15.65 -2.31 -10.70
N ARG A 12 15.09 -1.87 -11.83
CA ARG A 12 13.72 -1.32 -11.88
C ARG A 12 12.67 -2.32 -11.40
N ASN A 13 12.86 -3.60 -11.69
CA ASN A 13 11.96 -4.64 -11.20
C ASN A 13 12.04 -4.78 -9.68
N SER A 14 13.24 -4.77 -9.12
CA SER A 14 13.45 -4.84 -7.67
C SER A 14 12.87 -3.61 -6.95
N GLU A 15 13.00 -2.42 -7.54
CA GLU A 15 12.41 -1.18 -7.02
C GLU A 15 10.89 -1.25 -6.99
N LYS A 16 10.26 -1.74 -8.07
CA LYS A 16 8.80 -1.93 -8.11
C LYS A 16 8.30 -2.93 -7.07
N ILE A 17 9.03 -4.04 -6.90
CA ILE A 17 8.71 -5.04 -5.88
C ILE A 17 8.81 -4.41 -4.48
N ARG A 18 9.90 -3.69 -4.20
CA ARG A 18 10.11 -3.01 -2.92
C ARG A 18 9.06 -1.92 -2.68
N GLN A 19 8.66 -1.19 -3.71
CA GLN A 19 7.59 -0.19 -3.63
C GLN A 19 6.25 -0.84 -3.27
N LEU A 20 5.88 -1.94 -3.95
CA LEU A 20 4.66 -2.69 -3.64
C LEU A 20 4.66 -3.17 -2.19
N LEU A 21 5.73 -3.84 -1.77
CA LEU A 21 5.79 -4.44 -0.45
C LEU A 21 5.85 -3.40 0.67
N ASN A 22 6.53 -2.26 0.48
CA ASN A 22 6.48 -1.18 1.46
C ASN A 22 5.09 -0.53 1.53
N PHE A 23 4.43 -0.34 0.39
CA PHE A 23 3.07 0.18 0.37
C PHE A 23 2.10 -0.77 1.10
N LEU A 24 2.15 -2.07 0.81
CA LEU A 24 1.32 -3.06 1.51
C LEU A 24 1.77 -3.31 2.95
N LYS A 25 3.04 -3.08 3.30
CA LYS A 25 3.50 -3.07 4.71
C LYS A 25 2.81 -1.95 5.47
N GLU A 26 2.57 -0.80 4.83
CA GLU A 26 1.91 0.36 5.42
C GLU A 26 0.37 0.20 5.47
N GLU A 27 -0.23 -0.26 4.37
CA GLU A 27 -1.68 -0.32 4.19
C GLU A 27 -2.29 -1.72 4.45
N THR A 28 -1.47 -2.73 4.73
CA THR A 28 -1.83 -4.16 4.89
C THR A 28 -2.34 -4.84 3.61
N TYR A 29 -3.24 -4.17 2.88
CA TYR A 29 -3.81 -4.63 1.63
C TYR A 29 -4.28 -3.46 0.77
N SER A 30 -4.51 -3.73 -0.52
CA SER A 30 -5.05 -2.76 -1.47
C SER A 30 -5.79 -3.44 -2.61
N ASP A 31 -6.55 -2.66 -3.37
CA ASP A 31 -7.28 -3.14 -4.54
C ASP A 31 -6.49 -2.88 -5.84
N PHE A 32 -6.99 -3.42 -6.94
CA PHE A 32 -6.32 -3.28 -8.24
C PHE A 32 -6.22 -1.81 -8.67
N LYS A 33 -7.26 -1.01 -8.43
CA LYS A 33 -7.35 0.38 -8.89
C LYS A 33 -6.31 1.26 -8.18
N THR A 34 -6.18 1.11 -6.87
CA THR A 34 -5.19 1.84 -6.07
C THR A 34 -3.76 1.42 -6.44
N LEU A 35 -3.51 0.13 -6.64
CA LEU A 35 -2.19 -0.35 -7.07
C LEU A 35 -1.83 0.13 -8.50
N MET A 36 -2.81 0.27 -9.40
CA MET A 36 -2.59 0.92 -10.70
C MET A 36 -2.15 2.38 -10.51
N GLN A 37 -2.75 3.10 -9.57
CA GLN A 37 -2.39 4.48 -9.26
C GLN A 37 -0.99 4.60 -8.64
N LEU A 38 -0.61 3.68 -7.74
CA LEU A 38 0.70 3.62 -7.09
C LEU A 38 1.83 3.55 -8.13
N PHE A 39 1.70 2.66 -9.12
CA PHE A 39 2.70 2.49 -10.17
C PHE A 39 2.53 3.43 -11.36
N SER A 40 1.42 4.17 -11.41
CA SER A 40 1.03 4.97 -12.57
C SER A 40 1.07 4.17 -13.89
N PHE A 41 0.70 2.89 -13.83
CA PHE A 41 0.64 2.05 -15.01
C PHE A 41 -0.50 2.49 -15.92
N ARG A 42 -0.24 2.45 -17.23
CA ARG A 42 -1.28 2.71 -18.25
C ARG A 42 -1.99 1.43 -18.67
N ASP A 43 -1.32 0.28 -18.52
CA ASP A 43 -1.83 -1.02 -18.93
C ASP A 43 -2.03 -1.96 -17.73
N HIS A 44 -3.13 -2.72 -17.77
CA HIS A 44 -3.47 -3.63 -16.67
C HIS A 44 -2.55 -4.86 -16.65
N LYS A 45 -1.97 -5.25 -17.80
CA LYS A 45 -1.15 -6.46 -17.94
C LYS A 45 0.13 -6.37 -17.10
N SER A 46 0.77 -5.20 -17.09
CA SER A 46 1.96 -4.91 -16.28
C SER A 46 1.70 -5.15 -14.80
N LEU A 47 0.56 -4.66 -14.27
CA LEU A 47 0.23 -4.87 -12.86
C LEU A 47 -0.08 -6.33 -12.57
N TYR A 48 -0.93 -6.98 -13.39
CA TYR A 48 -1.24 -8.39 -13.20
C TYR A 48 0.01 -9.28 -13.25
N SER A 49 0.97 -8.99 -14.14
CA SER A 49 2.23 -9.73 -14.21
C SER A 49 3.07 -9.57 -12.94
N LEU A 50 3.16 -8.34 -12.40
CA LEU A 50 3.84 -8.08 -11.14
C LEU A 50 3.15 -8.80 -9.98
N LEU A 51 1.84 -8.65 -9.84
CA LEU A 51 1.07 -9.26 -8.74
C LEU A 51 1.15 -10.79 -8.81
N ALA A 52 0.94 -11.39 -9.99
CA ALA A 52 1.06 -12.84 -10.16
C ALA A 52 2.47 -13.37 -9.84
N LYS A 53 3.52 -12.58 -10.13
CA LYS A 53 4.89 -12.94 -9.73
C LYS A 53 5.04 -12.91 -8.20
N MET A 54 4.52 -11.88 -7.53
CA MET A 54 4.61 -11.73 -6.08
C MET A 54 3.77 -12.76 -5.33
N GLU A 55 2.59 -13.10 -5.87
CA GLU A 55 1.74 -14.19 -5.37
C GLU A 55 2.48 -15.54 -5.49
N ARG A 56 3.11 -15.83 -6.63
CA ARG A 56 3.90 -17.06 -6.82
C ARG A 56 5.10 -17.16 -5.88
N MET A 57 5.69 -16.02 -5.53
CA MET A 57 6.77 -15.94 -4.56
C MET A 57 6.29 -16.00 -3.11
N GLY A 58 4.98 -16.05 -2.86
CA GLY A 58 4.40 -16.09 -1.51
C GLY A 58 4.48 -14.76 -0.75
N LEU A 59 4.90 -13.66 -1.39
CA LEU A 59 5.09 -12.36 -0.73
C LEU A 59 3.80 -11.58 -0.53
N ILE A 60 2.82 -11.84 -1.38
CA ILE A 60 1.46 -11.31 -1.27
C ILE A 60 0.46 -12.44 -1.51
N GLN A 61 -0.78 -12.22 -1.10
CA GLN A 61 -1.89 -13.12 -1.40
C GLN A 61 -3.06 -12.33 -1.97
N LYS A 62 -3.76 -12.94 -2.93
CA LYS A 62 -5.01 -12.39 -3.47
C LYS A 62 -6.19 -12.98 -2.71
N HIS A 63 -7.12 -12.11 -2.32
CA HIS A 63 -8.41 -12.51 -1.79
C HIS A 63 -9.53 -11.81 -2.55
N MET A 64 -10.57 -12.56 -2.91
CA MET A 64 -11.75 -12.01 -3.56
C MET A 64 -12.86 -11.89 -2.52
N LEU A 65 -13.26 -10.66 -2.23
CA LEU A 65 -14.45 -10.40 -1.44
C LEU A 65 -15.64 -10.38 -2.38
N GLU A 66 -16.55 -11.31 -2.17
CA GLU A 66 -17.80 -11.43 -2.91
C GLU A 66 -18.97 -11.32 -1.94
N SER A 67 -19.84 -10.36 -2.20
CA SER A 67 -21.12 -10.12 -1.52
C SER A 67 -22.18 -9.89 -2.59
N ARG A 68 -23.46 -9.76 -2.19
CA ARG A 68 -24.56 -9.58 -3.15
C ARG A 68 -24.38 -8.37 -4.09
N THR A 69 -23.67 -7.34 -3.66
CA THR A 69 -23.47 -6.08 -4.40
C THR A 69 -22.01 -5.76 -4.69
N ILE A 70 -21.06 -6.45 -4.06
CA ILE A 70 -19.64 -6.11 -4.12
C ILE A 70 -18.85 -7.33 -4.58
N LYS A 71 -18.04 -7.14 -5.62
CA LYS A 71 -17.04 -8.11 -6.06
C LYS A 71 -15.72 -7.40 -6.26
N ILE A 72 -14.81 -7.53 -5.30
CA ILE A 72 -13.53 -6.83 -5.31
C ILE A 72 -12.39 -7.79 -5.01
N SER A 73 -11.32 -7.67 -5.80
CA SER A 73 -10.06 -8.38 -5.55
C SER A 73 -9.14 -7.50 -4.74
N LEU A 74 -8.64 -8.04 -3.63
CA LEU A 74 -7.65 -7.42 -2.77
C LEU A 74 -6.35 -8.20 -2.83
N TRP A 75 -5.24 -7.49 -2.79
CA TRP A 75 -3.92 -8.04 -2.62
C TRP A 75 -3.36 -7.53 -1.30
N GLY A 76 -3.00 -8.46 -0.42
CA GLY A 76 -2.44 -8.11 0.87
C GLY A 76 -1.13 -8.82 1.16
N ILE A 77 -0.34 -8.20 2.03
CA ILE A 77 1.01 -8.67 2.36
C ILE A 77 0.94 -9.92 3.24
N THR A 78 1.78 -10.89 2.95
CA THR A 78 1.95 -12.11 3.77
C THR A 78 3.04 -11.88 4.83
N SER A 79 3.22 -12.85 5.72
CA SER A 79 4.35 -12.81 6.67
C SER A 79 5.71 -12.84 5.97
N ASP A 80 5.85 -13.59 4.88
CA ASP A 80 7.09 -13.62 4.08
C ASP A 80 7.32 -12.29 3.35
N GLY A 81 6.24 -11.68 2.84
CA GLY A 81 6.27 -10.33 2.27
C GLY A 81 6.77 -9.30 3.27
N LEU A 82 6.26 -9.35 4.51
CA LEU A 82 6.72 -8.48 5.59
C LEU A 82 8.20 -8.71 5.90
N ALA A 83 8.63 -9.97 6.05
CA ALA A 83 10.02 -10.31 6.32
C ALA A 83 10.99 -9.74 5.26
N ALA A 84 10.55 -9.65 3.99
CA ALA A 84 11.36 -9.11 2.90
C ALA A 84 11.57 -7.58 2.95
N VAL A 85 10.75 -6.82 3.68
CA VAL A 85 10.82 -5.35 3.75
C VAL A 85 10.86 -4.77 5.16
N LEU A 86 10.90 -5.64 6.17
CA LEU A 86 11.15 -5.24 7.55
C LEU A 86 12.59 -4.74 7.70
N THR A 87 12.73 -3.66 8.43
CA THR A 87 13.99 -3.01 8.74
C THR A 87 14.10 -2.78 10.25
N PRO A 88 15.31 -2.67 10.81
CA PRO A 88 15.47 -2.33 12.23
C PRO A 88 14.85 -0.99 12.65
N ASN A 89 14.54 -0.10 11.68
CA ASN A 89 13.89 1.18 11.92
C ASN A 89 12.37 1.08 12.08
N ASP A 90 11.77 -0.07 11.75
CA ASP A 90 10.34 -0.28 11.94
C ASP A 90 10.03 -0.41 13.45
N LYS A 91 9.43 0.64 14.02
CA LYS A 91 9.15 0.74 15.48
C LYS A 91 8.16 -0.31 15.99
N ILE A 92 7.29 -0.81 15.12
CA ILE A 92 6.24 -1.78 15.45
C ILE A 92 6.19 -2.82 14.34
N PHE A 93 5.99 -4.08 14.71
CA PHE A 93 5.76 -5.14 13.74
C PHE A 93 4.42 -4.90 13.00
N PRO A 94 4.42 -4.70 11.68
CA PRO A 94 3.20 -4.43 10.92
C PRO A 94 2.26 -5.65 10.91
N ALA A 95 0.96 -5.38 10.80
CA ALA A 95 -0.02 -6.44 10.65
C ALA A 95 0.11 -7.13 9.28
N ARG A 96 -0.07 -8.45 9.24
CA ARG A 96 -0.27 -9.19 8.00
C ARG A 96 -1.71 -9.05 7.53
N PHE A 97 -1.94 -9.36 6.25
CA PHE A 97 -3.29 -9.41 5.72
C PHE A 97 -4.08 -10.60 6.22
N GLU A 98 -5.22 -10.35 6.87
CA GLU A 98 -6.15 -11.34 7.37
C GLU A 98 -7.55 -11.07 6.82
N PRO A 99 -7.93 -11.69 5.68
CA PRO A 99 -9.19 -11.38 5.00
C PRO A 99 -10.44 -11.52 5.85
N SER A 100 -10.44 -12.47 6.80
CA SER A 100 -11.55 -12.71 7.72
C SER A 100 -11.85 -11.55 8.68
N LYS A 101 -10.94 -10.56 8.78
CA LYS A 101 -11.11 -9.36 9.63
C LYS A 101 -11.66 -8.15 8.87
N ILE A 102 -11.86 -8.25 7.55
CA ILE A 102 -12.34 -7.15 6.73
C ILE A 102 -13.86 -7.06 6.85
N THR A 103 -14.37 -5.87 7.17
CA THR A 103 -15.80 -5.57 7.07
C THR A 103 -16.08 -4.62 5.90
N GLY A 104 -17.27 -4.67 5.31
CA GLY A 104 -17.59 -3.95 4.07
C GLY A 104 -17.40 -2.43 4.15
N TRP A 105 -17.88 -1.79 5.24
CA TRP A 105 -17.72 -0.34 5.43
C TRP A 105 -16.26 0.08 5.67
N THR A 106 -15.52 -0.71 6.47
CA THR A 106 -14.09 -0.45 6.71
C THR A 106 -13.25 -0.61 5.45
N LEU A 107 -13.72 -1.40 4.47
CA LEU A 107 -13.00 -1.62 3.23
C LEU A 107 -13.02 -0.39 2.32
N GLU A 108 -14.21 0.15 2.04
CA GLU A 108 -14.36 1.30 1.15
C GLU A 108 -13.60 2.51 1.69
N HIS A 109 -13.81 2.83 2.97
CA HIS A 109 -13.10 3.93 3.64
C HIS A 109 -11.57 3.77 3.60
N HIS A 110 -11.07 2.56 3.85
CA HIS A 110 -9.63 2.28 3.78
C HIS A 110 -9.06 2.46 2.37
N LEU A 111 -9.77 2.02 1.33
CA LEU A 111 -9.33 2.18 -0.05
C LEU A 111 -9.39 3.65 -0.50
N ASP A 112 -10.40 4.41 -0.07
CA ASP A 112 -10.51 5.84 -0.36
C ASP A 112 -9.37 6.63 0.29
N ASN A 113 -9.01 6.30 1.54
CA ASN A 113 -7.85 6.89 2.23
C ASN A 113 -6.54 6.62 1.47
N GLN A 114 -6.36 5.41 0.95
CA GLN A 114 -5.20 5.08 0.11
C GLN A 114 -5.17 5.89 -1.19
N ALA A 115 -6.31 6.05 -1.85
CA ALA A 115 -6.40 6.85 -3.07
C ALA A 115 -6.10 8.33 -2.79
N ALA A 116 -6.64 8.89 -1.70
CA ALA A 116 -6.37 10.25 -1.27
C ALA A 116 -4.88 10.47 -0.97
N ARG A 117 -4.26 9.55 -0.22
CA ARG A 117 -2.82 9.53 0.03
C ARG A 117 -2.04 9.60 -1.29
N LEU A 118 -2.30 8.69 -2.23
CA LEU A 118 -1.55 8.63 -3.49
C LEU A 118 -1.73 9.90 -4.35
N ILE A 119 -2.92 10.52 -4.32
CA ILE A 119 -3.15 11.80 -5.00
C ILE A 119 -2.32 12.92 -4.36
N LEU A 120 -2.24 12.96 -3.04
CA LEU A 120 -1.48 13.98 -2.31
C LEU A 120 0.03 13.78 -2.48
N GLU A 121 0.53 12.54 -2.42
CA GLU A 121 1.94 12.23 -2.70
C GLU A 121 2.31 12.63 -4.14
N LYS A 122 1.44 12.42 -5.12
CA LYS A 122 1.64 12.92 -6.50
C LYS A 122 1.69 14.44 -6.61
N LYS A 123 1.05 15.16 -5.68
CA LYS A 123 1.12 16.63 -5.56
C LYS A 123 2.35 17.10 -4.76
N GLY A 124 3.24 16.19 -4.37
CA GLY A 124 4.47 16.49 -3.65
C GLY A 124 4.36 16.40 -2.13
N ALA A 125 3.24 15.91 -1.59
CA ALA A 125 3.17 15.62 -0.16
C ALA A 125 4.07 14.42 0.20
N SER A 126 4.50 14.36 1.46
CA SER A 126 5.38 13.31 1.96
C SER A 126 5.12 12.98 3.42
N GLY A 127 5.72 11.89 3.90
CA GLY A 127 5.65 11.50 5.30
C GLY A 127 4.26 11.06 5.76
N TRP A 128 3.55 10.32 4.91
CA TRP A 128 2.25 9.74 5.27
C TRP A 128 2.36 8.88 6.54
N ILE A 129 1.43 9.10 7.46
CA ILE A 129 1.22 8.27 8.64
C ILE A 129 -0.26 7.90 8.67
N ASN A 130 -0.56 6.61 8.54
CA ASN A 130 -1.92 6.10 8.62
C ASN A 130 -2.45 6.23 10.07
N GLY A 131 -3.57 6.95 10.24
CA GLY A 131 -4.21 7.21 11.52
C GLY A 131 -4.69 5.92 12.19
N ASP A 132 -5.21 4.98 11.39
CA ASP A 132 -5.30 3.50 11.51
C ASP A 132 -4.43 2.81 12.55
N ARG A 133 -3.16 3.20 12.58
CA ARG A 133 -2.14 2.45 13.29
C ARG A 133 -2.16 2.76 14.77
N ALA A 134 -1.99 1.71 15.58
CA ALA A 134 -1.79 1.85 17.03
C ALA A 134 -0.62 2.79 17.37
N SER A 135 0.39 2.88 16.49
CA SER A 135 1.49 3.84 16.62
C SER A 135 1.04 5.30 16.61
N PHE A 136 -0.05 5.64 15.90
CA PHE A 136 -0.48 7.03 15.77
C PHE A 136 -0.89 7.61 17.13
N LEU A 137 -1.74 6.90 17.87
CA LEU A 137 -2.19 7.33 19.20
C LEU A 137 -1.05 7.38 20.22
N SER A 138 -0.03 6.53 20.08
CA SER A 138 1.17 6.59 20.93
C SER A 138 2.07 7.79 20.63
N GLN A 139 2.02 8.32 19.41
CA GLN A 139 2.87 9.42 18.95
C GLN A 139 2.19 10.79 19.04
N TYR A 140 0.86 10.84 18.94
CA TYR A 140 0.08 12.06 18.89
C TYR A 140 -1.07 12.00 19.89
N GLN A 141 -1.03 12.89 20.89
CA GLN A 141 -2.11 13.05 21.86
C GLN A 141 -3.25 13.87 21.25
N VAL A 142 -4.12 13.23 20.49
CA VAL A 142 -5.24 13.88 19.77
C VAL A 142 -6.60 13.51 20.39
N LYS A 143 -7.52 14.48 20.40
CA LYS A 143 -8.92 14.27 20.86
C LYS A 143 -9.72 13.44 19.84
N HIS A 144 -9.43 13.61 18.55
CA HIS A 144 -10.04 12.88 17.46
C HIS A 144 -8.94 12.31 16.57
N ARG A 145 -9.07 11.03 16.18
CA ARG A 145 -8.12 10.35 15.30
C ARG A 145 -8.43 10.73 13.85
N PRO A 146 -7.47 11.33 13.11
CA PRO A 146 -7.62 11.55 11.68
C PRO A 146 -7.43 10.24 10.90
N ASP A 147 -7.80 10.24 9.63
CA ASP A 147 -7.60 9.10 8.72
C ASP A 147 -6.11 8.97 8.34
N GLY A 148 -5.42 10.11 8.22
CA GLY A 148 -3.97 10.13 8.08
C GLY A 148 -3.35 11.50 8.29
N LEU A 149 -2.03 11.52 8.41
CA LEU A 149 -1.22 12.72 8.58
C LEU A 149 -0.13 12.73 7.50
N LEU A 150 0.06 13.87 6.85
CA LEU A 150 1.10 14.08 5.83
C LEU A 150 1.64 15.50 5.90
N THR A 151 2.80 15.71 5.27
CA THR A 151 3.44 17.03 5.13
C THR A 151 3.29 17.50 3.69
N LEU A 152 2.69 18.67 3.49
CA LEU A 152 2.53 19.31 2.19
C LEU A 152 3.87 19.91 1.71
N PRO A 153 4.01 20.24 0.40
CA PRO A 153 5.23 20.85 -0.13
C PRO A 153 5.64 22.17 0.54
N ASP A 154 4.69 22.91 1.10
CA ASP A 154 4.92 24.15 1.84
C ASP A 154 5.37 23.92 3.31
N GLY A 155 5.61 22.67 3.69
CA GLY A 155 6.03 22.26 5.03
C GLY A 155 4.89 22.17 6.05
N LYS A 156 3.65 22.52 5.69
CA LYS A 156 2.52 22.39 6.61
C LYS A 156 2.11 20.93 6.77
N ARG A 157 1.72 20.57 7.99
CA ARG A 157 1.10 19.26 8.26
C ARG A 157 -0.39 19.34 7.93
N TYR A 158 -0.86 18.36 7.18
CA TYR A 158 -2.27 18.20 6.82
C TYR A 158 -2.79 16.88 7.42
N CYS A 159 -3.91 16.98 8.14
CA CYS A 159 -4.66 15.82 8.60
C CYS A 159 -5.76 15.55 7.57
N HIS A 160 -5.79 14.33 7.06
CA HIS A 160 -6.90 13.83 6.23
C HIS A 160 -8.07 13.42 7.12
#